data_AF-A0AAV6TNX7-F1
#
_entry.id   AF-A0AAV6TNX7-F1
#
_cell.length_a   1.000
_cell.length_b   1.000
_cell.length_c   1.000
_cell.angle_alpha   90.00
_cell.angle_beta   90.00
_cell.angle_gamma   90.00
#
_symmetry.space_group_name_H-M   'P 1'
#
loop_
_entity.id
_entity.type
_entity.pdbx_description
1 polymer ?
#
loop_
_entity_poly.entity_id
_entity_poly.type
_entity_poly.pdbx_seq_one_letter_code
_entity_poly.pdbx_strand_id
1 'polypeptide(L)'
;MPENLRVYFPEHAMKTLARYYAEEEYIGLDVDDLVGRVQTELYRKRFHSFQDIKLAFEIQDSDKKGNMSPDRVYFVLRSTSLPINRDLLKSFIYKFPKAENKINYKDLVKSLDWIHHPAEYDSGEPHAIQINWERIETVKNMDKIKYNVFLMDVVPS
;
A
#
# COMPACT_ATOMS: atom_id res chain seq x y z
N MET A 1 9.75 34.62 -9.30
CA MET A 1 10.63 35.25 -8.29
C MET A 1 11.16 36.55 -8.88
N PRO A 2 11.05 37.69 -8.17
CA PRO A 2 11.60 38.96 -8.62
C PRO A 2 13.10 38.88 -8.92
N GLU A 3 13.56 39.52 -10.01
CA GLU A 3 14.95 39.45 -10.52
C GLU A 3 15.99 39.85 -9.46
N ASN A 4 15.64 40.82 -8.62
CA ASN A 4 16.48 41.34 -7.53
C ASN A 4 16.73 40.33 -6.40
N LEU A 5 15.88 39.32 -6.24
CA LEU A 5 16.05 38.28 -5.21
C LEU A 5 16.90 37.10 -5.70
N ARG A 6 16.97 36.86 -7.02
CA ARG A 6 17.78 35.76 -7.60
C ARG A 6 19.27 35.88 -7.30
N VAL A 7 19.76 37.10 -7.13
CA VAL A 7 21.17 37.39 -6.78
C VAL A 7 21.50 36.92 -5.35
N TYR A 8 20.54 37.02 -4.43
CA TYR A 8 20.71 36.63 -3.03
C TYR A 8 20.37 35.15 -2.76
N PHE A 9 19.50 34.57 -3.58
CA PHE A 9 19.06 33.18 -3.46
C PHE A 9 19.37 32.41 -4.75
N PRO A 10 20.60 31.90 -4.91
CA PRO A 10 20.96 31.15 -6.09
C PRO A 10 20.11 29.88 -6.20
N GLU A 11 19.86 29.45 -7.44
CA GLU A 11 18.92 28.35 -7.74
C GLU A 11 19.21 27.06 -6.97
N HIS A 12 20.50 26.71 -6.83
CA HIS A 12 20.90 25.52 -6.08
C HIS A 12 20.54 25.63 -4.59
N ALA A 13 20.64 26.81 -3.99
CA ALA A 13 20.26 27.03 -2.59
C ALA A 13 18.74 26.92 -2.41
N MET A 14 17.96 27.49 -3.34
CA MET A 14 16.50 27.32 -3.33
C MET A 14 16.09 25.84 -3.48
N LYS A 15 16.74 25.09 -4.38
CA LYS A 15 16.48 23.64 -4.54
C LYS A 15 16.83 22.84 -3.28
N THR A 16 17.92 23.19 -2.61
CA THR A 16 18.32 22.54 -1.35
C THR A 16 17.30 22.80 -0.24
N LEU A 17 16.86 24.05 -0.07
CA LEU A 17 15.85 24.42 0.92
C LEU A 17 14.49 23.76 0.60
N ALA A 18 14.08 23.79 -0.67
CA ALA A 18 12.85 23.14 -1.11
C ALA A 18 12.86 21.63 -0.81
N ARG A 19 13.97 20.92 -1.07
CA ARG A 19 14.09 19.50 -0.72
C ARG A 19 14.11 19.25 0.80
N TYR A 20 14.76 20.14 1.55
CA TYR A 20 14.88 20.01 3.00
C TYR A 20 13.51 20.10 3.68
N TYR A 21 12.71 21.11 3.30
CA TYR A 21 11.38 21.33 3.87
C TYR A 21 10.24 20.65 3.11
N ALA A 22 10.50 19.99 1.98
CA ALA A 22 9.48 19.25 1.25
C ALA A 22 8.84 18.18 2.14
N GLU A 23 7.51 18.09 2.05
CA GLU A 23 6.76 16.97 2.59
C GLU A 23 7.21 15.67 1.92
N GLU A 24 7.13 14.59 2.67
CA GLU A 24 7.42 13.26 2.17
C GLU A 24 6.08 12.59 1.88
N GLU A 25 5.88 12.20 0.63
CA GLU A 25 4.69 11.48 0.20
C GLU A 25 5.02 10.01 0.03
N TYR A 26 4.19 9.15 0.60
CA TYR A 26 4.35 7.71 0.46
C TYR A 26 4.06 7.30 -0.97
N ILE A 27 5.06 6.72 -1.63
CA ILE A 27 4.95 6.09 -2.96
C ILE A 27 4.99 4.57 -2.88
N GLY A 28 4.99 3.99 -1.69
CA GLY A 28 4.94 2.54 -1.58
C GLY A 28 3.58 2.03 -2.03
N LEU A 29 3.54 0.78 -2.50
CA LEU A 29 2.35 0.16 -3.12
C LEU A 29 1.08 0.43 -2.32
N ASP A 30 0.08 1.02 -2.97
CA ASP A 30 -1.23 1.16 -2.34
C ASP A 30 -1.95 -0.19 -2.31
N VAL A 31 -3.18 -0.20 -1.81
CA VAL A 31 -3.97 -1.44 -1.72
C VAL A 31 -4.33 -1.94 -3.12
N ASP A 32 -4.64 -1.05 -4.05
CA ASP A 32 -5.12 -1.39 -5.38
C ASP A 32 -3.99 -1.99 -6.23
N ASP A 33 -2.77 -1.45 -6.10
CA ASP A 33 -1.53 -2.03 -6.62
C ASP A 33 -1.32 -3.47 -6.13
N LEU A 34 -1.52 -3.69 -4.83
CA LEU A 34 -1.35 -5.00 -4.21
C LEU A 34 -2.42 -5.98 -4.67
N VAL A 35 -3.67 -5.51 -4.84
CA VAL A 35 -4.75 -6.31 -5.42
C VAL A 35 -4.38 -6.73 -6.84
N GLY A 36 -3.95 -5.80 -7.70
CA GLY A 36 -3.54 -6.10 -9.08
C GLY A 36 -2.41 -7.13 -9.16
N ARG A 37 -1.40 -7.02 -8.29
CA ARG A 37 -0.28 -7.97 -8.20
C ARG A 37 -0.72 -9.35 -7.74
N VAL A 38 -1.53 -9.41 -6.69
CA VAL A 38 -2.08 -10.67 -6.17
C VAL A 38 -2.93 -11.36 -7.23
N GLN A 39 -3.83 -10.63 -7.88
CA GLN A 39 -4.66 -11.17 -8.95
C GLN A 39 -3.82 -11.65 -10.14
N THR A 40 -2.76 -10.93 -10.50
CA THR A 40 -1.82 -11.36 -11.55
C THR A 40 -1.12 -12.69 -11.20
N GLU A 41 -0.66 -12.86 -9.95
CA GLU A 41 -0.08 -14.14 -9.51
C GLU A 41 -1.11 -15.27 -9.57
N LEU A 42 -2.32 -15.04 -9.05
CA LEU A 42 -3.40 -16.03 -9.06
C LEU A 42 -3.82 -16.42 -10.48
N TYR A 43 -3.92 -15.44 -11.38
CA TYR A 43 -4.20 -15.65 -12.80
C TYR A 43 -3.12 -16.52 -13.46
N ARG A 44 -1.84 -16.14 -13.27
CA ARG A 44 -0.68 -16.89 -13.80
C ARG A 44 -0.63 -18.33 -13.29
N LYS A 45 -1.04 -18.54 -12.04
CA LYS A 45 -1.10 -19.86 -11.39
C LYS A 45 -2.41 -20.62 -11.66
N ARG A 46 -3.33 -20.06 -12.45
CA ARG A 46 -4.65 -20.65 -12.75
C ARG A 46 -5.43 -21.04 -11.50
N PHE A 47 -5.38 -20.17 -10.48
CA PHE A 47 -6.12 -20.37 -9.25
C PHE A 47 -7.56 -19.86 -9.41
N HIS A 48 -8.53 -20.71 -9.04
CA HIS A 48 -9.97 -20.43 -9.18
C HIS A 48 -10.79 -20.80 -7.92
N SER A 49 -10.16 -21.36 -6.88
CA SER A 49 -10.83 -21.87 -5.67
C SER A 49 -11.19 -20.76 -4.65
N PHE A 50 -11.83 -19.69 -5.10
CA PHE A 50 -12.22 -18.56 -4.23
C PHE A 50 -13.32 -18.92 -3.24
N GLN A 51 -14.23 -19.82 -3.62
CA GLN A 51 -15.29 -20.31 -2.72
C GLN A 51 -14.70 -21.12 -1.55
N ASP A 52 -13.64 -21.90 -1.79
CA ASP A 52 -12.96 -22.66 -0.75
C ASP A 52 -12.30 -21.73 0.28
N ILE A 53 -11.74 -20.61 -0.17
CA ILE A 53 -11.20 -19.57 0.71
C ILE A 53 -12.31 -18.96 1.56
N LYS A 54 -13.44 -18.60 0.94
CA LYS A 54 -14.60 -18.06 1.65
C LYS A 54 -15.11 -19.02 2.71
N LEU A 55 -15.23 -20.31 2.37
CA LEU A 55 -15.64 -21.36 3.31
C LEU A 55 -14.65 -21.50 4.47
N ALA A 56 -13.33 -21.45 4.20
CA ALA A 56 -12.32 -21.50 5.24
C ALA A 56 -12.44 -20.34 6.25
N PHE A 57 -12.77 -19.14 5.77
CA PHE A 57 -13.09 -18.01 6.64
C PHE A 57 -14.36 -18.22 7.44
N GLU A 58 -15.44 -18.70 6.82
CA GLU A 58 -16.71 -18.96 7.49
C GLU A 58 -16.60 -20.03 8.58
N ILE A 59 -15.77 -21.06 8.38
CA ILE A 59 -15.47 -22.07 9.40
C ILE A 59 -14.73 -21.45 10.59
N GLN A 60 -13.84 -20.49 10.35
CA GLN A 60 -13.05 -19.82 11.38
C GLN A 60 -13.79 -18.68 12.08
N ASP A 61 -14.87 -18.16 11.48
CA ASP A 61 -15.73 -17.12 12.05
C ASP A 61 -16.96 -17.72 12.74
N SER A 62 -16.74 -18.38 13.88
CA SER A 62 -17.83 -18.97 14.68
C SER A 62 -18.92 -17.97 15.06
N ASP A 63 -18.53 -16.71 15.24
CA ASP A 63 -19.40 -15.62 15.67
C ASP A 63 -20.11 -14.93 14.49
N LYS A 64 -19.79 -15.31 13.25
CA LYS A 64 -20.32 -14.74 12.00
C LYS A 64 -20.22 -13.21 11.93
N LYS A 65 -19.17 -12.64 12.53
CA LYS A 65 -18.95 -11.18 12.59
C LYS A 65 -18.44 -10.59 11.28
N GLY A 66 -17.98 -11.43 10.34
CA GLY A 66 -17.45 -10.99 9.06
C GLY A 66 -16.05 -10.36 9.12
N ASN A 67 -15.47 -10.23 10.31
CA ASN A 67 -14.28 -9.41 10.56
C ASN A 67 -13.23 -10.17 11.38
N MET A 68 -11.97 -10.17 10.95
CA MET A 68 -10.88 -10.87 11.61
C MET A 68 -9.61 -10.01 11.73
N SER A 69 -8.76 -10.29 12.72
CA SER A 69 -7.44 -9.64 12.80
C SER A 69 -6.57 -10.02 11.59
N PRO A 70 -5.64 -9.15 11.16
CA PRO A 70 -4.70 -9.43 10.07
C PRO A 70 -3.95 -10.76 10.24
N ASP A 71 -3.49 -11.07 11.45
CA ASP A 71 -2.76 -12.32 11.72
C ASP A 71 -3.65 -13.55 11.52
N ARG A 72 -4.92 -13.46 11.90
CA ARG A 72 -5.88 -14.55 11.70
C ARG A 72 -6.24 -14.71 10.23
N VAL A 73 -6.43 -13.60 9.51
CA VAL A 73 -6.61 -13.61 8.05
C VAL A 73 -5.43 -14.29 7.36
N TYR A 74 -4.19 -13.92 7.74
CA TYR A 74 -2.99 -14.55 7.22
C TYR A 74 -2.96 -16.05 7.49
N PHE A 75 -3.30 -16.47 8.71
CA PHE A 75 -3.37 -17.88 9.07
C PHE A 75 -4.39 -18.64 8.21
N VAL A 76 -5.61 -18.11 8.04
CA VAL A 76 -6.64 -18.74 7.20
C VAL A 76 -6.16 -18.85 5.76
N LEU A 77 -5.70 -17.76 5.15
CA LEU A 77 -5.21 -17.76 3.76
C LEU A 77 -3.99 -18.66 3.57
N ARG A 78 -3.18 -18.87 4.61
CA ARG A 78 -2.03 -19.78 4.54
C ARG A 78 -2.42 -21.25 4.71
N SER A 79 -3.54 -21.50 5.39
CA SER A 79 -4.13 -22.84 5.51
C SER A 79 -4.79 -23.30 4.21
N THR A 80 -5.15 -22.36 3.32
CA THR A 80 -5.59 -22.69 1.96
C THR A 80 -4.38 -22.90 1.04
N SER A 81 -4.61 -23.58 -0.09
CA SER A 81 -3.62 -23.86 -1.14
C SER A 81 -3.34 -22.63 -2.03
N LEU A 82 -3.40 -21.43 -1.46
CA LEU A 82 -3.24 -20.16 -2.16
C LEU A 82 -1.82 -20.04 -2.72
N PRO A 83 -1.63 -19.98 -4.07
CA PRO A 83 -0.31 -20.03 -4.69
C PRO A 83 0.33 -18.64 -4.80
N ILE A 84 0.32 -17.87 -3.69
CA ILE A 84 0.88 -16.51 -3.62
C ILE A 84 2.15 -16.51 -2.78
N ASN A 85 3.13 -15.69 -3.15
CA ASN A 85 4.32 -15.47 -2.34
C ASN A 85 3.96 -14.95 -0.91
N ARG A 86 4.63 -15.47 0.12
CA ARG A 86 4.36 -15.09 1.53
C ARG A 86 4.47 -13.59 1.79
N ASP A 87 5.43 -12.92 1.16
CA ASP A 87 5.72 -11.51 1.36
C ASP A 87 4.68 -10.62 0.67
N LEU A 88 4.25 -11.02 -0.53
CA LEU A 88 3.14 -10.37 -1.23
C LEU A 88 1.83 -10.54 -0.45
N LEU A 89 1.55 -11.76 0.03
CA LEU A 89 0.36 -12.04 0.82
C LEU A 89 0.32 -11.23 2.12
N LYS A 90 1.44 -11.14 2.83
CA LYS A 90 1.56 -10.29 4.03
C LYS A 90 1.32 -8.83 3.68
N SER A 91 2.03 -8.29 2.68
CA SER A 91 1.89 -6.90 2.26
C SER A 91 0.43 -6.55 1.94
N PHE A 92 -0.23 -7.41 1.15
CA PHE A 92 -1.64 -7.30 0.83
C PHE A 92 -2.54 -7.23 2.08
N ILE A 93 -2.41 -8.19 3.00
CA ILE A 93 -3.25 -8.25 4.23
C ILE A 93 -2.98 -7.07 5.16
N TYR A 94 -1.71 -6.70 5.38
CA TYR A 94 -1.37 -5.65 6.33
C TYR A 94 -1.70 -4.25 5.79
N LYS A 95 -1.78 -4.05 4.47
CA LYS A 95 -2.25 -2.79 3.89
C LYS A 95 -3.76 -2.76 3.62
N PHE A 96 -4.43 -3.91 3.57
CA PHE A 96 -5.87 -3.97 3.31
C PHE A 96 -6.68 -3.08 4.27
N PRO A 97 -7.78 -2.44 3.82
CA PRO A 97 -8.62 -1.59 4.66
C PRO A 97 -9.10 -2.31 5.92
N LYS A 98 -9.04 -1.60 7.06
CA LYS A 98 -9.39 -2.13 8.38
C LYS A 98 -10.27 -1.15 9.14
N ALA A 99 -11.26 -1.69 9.83
CA ALA A 99 -12.01 -0.99 10.85
C ALA A 99 -11.67 -1.61 12.21
N GLU A 100 -11.32 -0.79 13.22
CA GLU A 100 -10.94 -1.26 14.55
C GLU A 100 -9.85 -2.37 14.53
N ASN A 101 -8.87 -2.23 13.63
CA ASN A 101 -7.80 -3.20 13.41
C ASN A 101 -8.28 -4.60 12.95
N LYS A 102 -9.48 -4.69 12.38
CA LYS A 102 -10.03 -5.92 11.78
C LYS A 102 -10.32 -5.72 10.31
N ILE A 103 -10.13 -6.78 9.55
CA ILE A 103 -10.37 -6.86 8.11
C ILE A 103 -11.72 -7.52 7.89
N ASN A 104 -12.56 -6.92 7.06
CA ASN A 104 -13.72 -7.60 6.50
C ASN A 104 -13.24 -8.66 5.49
N TYR A 105 -13.28 -9.93 5.88
CA TYR A 105 -12.75 -10.98 5.03
C TYR A 105 -13.57 -11.21 3.76
N LYS A 106 -14.84 -10.77 3.73
CA LYS A 106 -15.68 -10.87 2.52
C LYS A 106 -15.16 -9.91 1.44
N ASP A 107 -14.84 -8.68 1.83
CA ASP A 107 -14.26 -7.68 0.94
C ASP A 107 -12.86 -8.11 0.48
N LEU A 108 -12.07 -8.68 1.40
CA LEU A 108 -10.77 -9.25 1.07
C LEU A 108 -10.89 -10.38 0.03
N VAL A 109 -11.76 -11.36 0.25
CA VAL A 109 -11.95 -12.46 -0.72
C VAL A 109 -12.46 -11.92 -2.06
N LYS A 110 -13.36 -10.93 -2.04
CA LYS A 110 -13.83 -10.25 -3.25
C LYS A 110 -12.66 -9.66 -4.04
N SER A 111 -11.70 -9.04 -3.38
CA SER A 111 -10.51 -8.48 -4.03
C SER A 111 -9.52 -9.53 -4.56
N LEU A 112 -9.54 -10.77 -4.04
CA LEU A 112 -8.73 -11.87 -4.59
C LEU A 112 -9.35 -12.44 -5.89
N ASP A 113 -10.67 -12.36 -6.01
CA ASP A 113 -11.45 -12.96 -7.09
C ASP A 113 -11.31 -12.19 -8.40
N TRP A 114 -10.21 -12.44 -9.11
CA TRP A 114 -9.93 -11.84 -10.41
C TRP A 114 -10.93 -12.24 -11.51
N ILE A 115 -11.76 -13.27 -11.28
CA ILE A 115 -12.76 -13.74 -12.26
C ILE A 115 -13.97 -12.82 -12.24
N HIS A 116 -14.48 -12.53 -11.04
CA HIS A 116 -15.69 -11.72 -10.86
C HIS A 116 -15.38 -10.25 -10.56
N HIS A 117 -14.18 -9.95 -10.06
CA HIS A 117 -13.76 -8.61 -9.64
C HIS A 117 -12.31 -8.34 -10.09
N PRO A 118 -12.04 -8.31 -11.42
CA PRO A 118 -10.72 -7.99 -11.92
C PRO A 118 -10.30 -6.58 -11.47
N ALA A 119 -9.07 -6.45 -11.01
CA ALA A 119 -8.44 -5.17 -10.76
C ALA A 119 -8.30 -4.40 -12.09
N GLU A 120 -8.33 -3.07 -12.02
CA GLU A 120 -7.90 -2.24 -13.14
C GLU A 120 -6.40 -2.48 -13.33
N TYR A 121 -6.03 -3.12 -14.43
CA TYR A 121 -4.64 -3.45 -14.73
C TYR A 121 -3.87 -2.17 -15.03
N ASP A 122 -2.88 -1.84 -14.20
CA ASP A 122 -1.84 -0.93 -14.66
C ASP A 122 -0.99 -1.63 -15.74
N SER A 123 -0.67 -0.83 -16.74
CA SER A 123 -0.05 -1.03 -18.05
C SER A 123 1.08 -2.07 -18.21
N GLY A 124 0.89 -3.34 -17.85
CA GLY A 124 1.67 -4.48 -18.36
C GLY A 124 3.18 -4.50 -18.06
N GLU A 125 3.69 -3.54 -17.29
CA GLU A 125 5.11 -3.51 -16.93
C GLU A 125 5.39 -4.50 -15.79
N PRO A 126 6.41 -5.36 -15.93
CA PRO A 126 6.83 -6.26 -14.87
C PRO A 126 7.47 -5.45 -13.74
N HIS A 127 6.66 -5.04 -12.77
CA HIS A 127 7.19 -4.36 -11.58
C HIS A 127 7.83 -5.40 -10.66
N ALA A 128 9.17 -5.32 -10.51
CA ALA A 128 9.86 -6.05 -9.46
C ALA A 128 9.15 -5.79 -8.12
N ILE A 129 8.86 -6.85 -7.37
CA ILE A 129 8.34 -6.75 -6.01
C ILE A 129 9.55 -6.35 -5.13
N GLN A 130 9.89 -5.06 -5.11
CA GLN A 130 10.81 -4.51 -4.12
C GLN A 130 10.00 -4.28 -2.85
N ILE A 131 9.77 -5.34 -2.06
CA ILE A 131 9.17 -5.16 -0.74
C ILE A 131 10.28 -4.69 0.19
N ASN A 132 10.35 -3.37 0.38
CA ASN A 132 11.19 -2.79 1.41
C ASN A 132 10.40 -2.78 2.73
N TRP A 133 10.64 -3.79 3.58
CA TRP A 133 9.95 -3.93 4.87
C TRP A 133 10.31 -2.83 5.89
N GLU A 134 11.40 -2.08 5.66
CA GLU A 134 11.94 -1.10 6.61
C GLU A 134 11.86 0.34 6.11
N ARG A 135 11.77 0.56 4.79
CA ARG A 135 11.70 1.91 4.23
C ARG A 135 10.29 2.20 3.78
N ILE A 136 9.70 3.20 4.42
CA ILE A 136 8.61 3.95 3.83
C ILE A 136 9.20 4.52 2.52
N GLU A 137 8.85 3.96 1.37
CA GLU A 137 9.23 4.55 0.09
C GLU A 137 8.52 5.90 0.02
N THR A 138 9.25 6.97 0.34
CA THR A 138 8.74 8.33 0.26
C THR A 138 9.48 9.08 -0.82
N VAL A 139 8.75 9.82 -1.65
CA VAL A 139 9.35 10.87 -2.47
C VAL A 139 9.15 12.22 -1.81
N LYS A 140 10.08 13.14 -2.04
CA LYS A 140 9.88 14.54 -1.69
C LYS A 140 8.80 15.11 -2.60
N ASN A 141 7.66 15.48 -2.02
CA ASN A 141 6.65 16.25 -2.71
C ASN A 141 7.12 17.71 -2.74
N MET A 142 7.65 18.13 -3.90
CA MET A 142 8.22 19.48 -4.06
C MET A 142 7.15 20.59 -4.10
N ASP A 143 5.87 20.20 -4.19
CA ASP A 143 4.72 21.12 -4.22
C ASP A 143 4.15 21.35 -2.81
N LYS A 144 4.57 20.57 -1.81
CA LYS A 144 4.12 20.66 -0.42
C LYS A 144 5.31 20.87 0.52
N ILE A 145 5.17 21.83 1.43
CA ILE A 145 6.23 22.22 2.37
C ILE A 145 5.74 21.98 3.79
N LYS A 146 6.60 21.37 4.63
CA LYS A 146 6.42 21.25 6.09
C LYS A 146 6.52 22.63 6.74
N TYR A 147 5.44 23.40 6.66
CA TYR A 147 5.39 24.82 7.04
C TYR A 147 5.71 25.05 8.52
N ASN A 148 5.29 24.14 9.39
CA ASN A 148 5.63 24.15 10.81
C ASN A 148 7.13 24.05 11.09
N VAL A 149 7.84 23.15 10.40
CA VAL A 149 9.30 22.98 10.53
C VAL A 149 10.02 24.20 10.00
N PHE A 150 9.60 24.69 8.83
CA PHE A 150 10.15 25.91 8.24
C PHE A 150 10.01 27.12 9.17
N LEU A 151 8.83 27.33 9.76
CA LEU A 151 8.61 28.45 10.67
C LEU A 151 9.41 28.35 11.97
N MET A 152 9.59 27.15 12.53
CA MET A 152 10.42 26.96 13.72
C MET A 152 11.90 27.28 13.47
N ASP A 153 12.41 27.01 12.26
CA ASP A 153 13.79 27.28 11.91
C ASP A 153 14.04 28.76 11.52
N VAL A 154 12.99 29.48 11.08
CA VAL A 154 13.10 30.87 10.57
C VAL A 154 12.69 31.92 11.60
N VAL A 155 11.79 31.60 12.53
CA VAL A 155 11.33 32.53 13.57
C VAL A 155 12.08 32.23 14.88
N PRO A 156 13.01 33.10 15.32
CA PRO A 156 13.65 32.94 16.62
C PRO A 156 12.60 33.07 17.73
N SER A 157 12.72 32.21 18.75
CA SER A 157 11.89 32.26 19.97
C SER A 157 12.05 33.58 20.74
#